data_AF-A0A358IX00-F1
#
_entry.id   AF-A0A358IX00-F1
#
_cell.length_a   1.000
_cell.length_b   1.000
_cell.length_c   1.000
_cell.angle_alpha   90.00
_cell.angle_beta   90.00
_cell.angle_gamma   90.00
#
_symmetry.space_group_name_H-M   'P 1'
#
loop_
_entity.id
_entity.type
_entity.pdbx_description
1 polymer ?
#
loop_
_entity_poly.entity_id
_entity_poly.type
_entity_poly.pdbx_seq_one_letter_code
_entity_poly.pdbx_strand_id
1 'polypeptide(L)'
;DRRGDNARHASERLEEAVGLAQALDLDVRAQEIVRLRSVTPATLIGRGKLEEISALILAADAEAVVIDDQLTPVQQRNLERFWDIKVIDRTGLILEIFGRRARTREGRLQVELARLEYERSRLVRTWTHLER
;
A
#
# COMPACT_ATOMS: atom_id res chain seq x y z
N ASP A 1 -11.48 0.76 -30.13
CA ASP A 1 -10.29 1.39 -29.51
C ASP A 1 -10.24 1.31 -27.97
N ARG A 2 -10.82 0.28 -27.33
CA ARG A 2 -10.91 0.20 -25.85
C ARG A 2 -9.59 -0.11 -25.12
N ARG A 3 -8.53 -0.50 -25.85
CA ARG A 3 -7.22 -0.80 -25.26
C ARG A 3 -6.40 0.46 -25.03
N GLY A 4 -6.54 1.47 -25.90
CA GLY A 4 -5.88 2.76 -25.75
C GLY A 4 -6.39 3.54 -24.54
N ASP A 5 -7.71 3.53 -24.31
CA ASP A 5 -8.32 4.24 -23.18
C ASP A 5 -7.95 3.62 -21.83
N ASN A 6 -7.97 2.29 -21.71
CA ASN A 6 -7.57 1.61 -20.47
C ASN A 6 -6.11 1.85 -20.10
N ALA A 7 -5.21 1.99 -21.08
CA ALA A 7 -3.80 2.26 -20.82
C ALA A 7 -3.59 3.70 -20.31
N ARG A 8 -4.30 4.68 -20.88
CA ARG A 8 -4.27 6.08 -20.41
C ARG A 8 -4.77 6.18 -18.97
N HIS A 9 -5.91 5.55 -18.67
CA HIS A 9 -6.45 5.54 -17.30
C HIS A 9 -5.50 4.89 -16.29
N ALA A 10 -4.78 3.84 -16.67
CA ALA A 10 -3.80 3.22 -15.78
C ALA A 10 -2.59 4.14 -15.52
N SER A 11 -2.15 4.90 -16.52
CA SER A 11 -1.08 5.92 -16.37
C SER A 11 -1.52 7.06 -15.45
N GLU A 12 -2.72 7.60 -15.67
CA GLU A 12 -3.30 8.67 -14.84
C GLU A 12 -3.41 8.24 -13.37
N ARG A 13 -3.84 7.00 -13.12
CA ARG A 13 -3.88 6.44 -11.77
C ARG A 13 -2.50 6.27 -11.14
N LEU A 14 -1.50 5.87 -11.93
CA LEU A 14 -0.13 5.77 -11.44
C LEU A 14 0.42 7.15 -11.06
N GLU A 15 0.21 8.15 -11.92
CA GLU A 15 0.61 9.54 -11.66
C GLU A 15 -0.04 10.08 -10.38
N GLU A 16 -1.32 9.81 -10.18
CA GLU A 16 -2.02 10.15 -8.93
C GLU A 16 -1.37 9.47 -7.71
N ALA A 17 -1.11 8.16 -7.77
CA ALA A 17 -0.50 7.41 -6.68
C ALA A 17 0.90 7.93 -6.31
N VAL A 18 1.70 8.28 -7.33
CA VAL A 18 3.00 8.95 -7.14
C VAL A 18 2.82 10.30 -6.45
N GLY A 19 1.84 11.10 -6.88
CA GLY A 19 1.53 12.39 -6.25
C GLY A 19 1.12 12.24 -4.78
N LEU A 20 0.36 11.19 -4.42
CA LEU A 20 0.01 10.90 -3.03
C LEU A 20 1.25 10.52 -2.19
N ALA A 21 2.15 9.69 -2.74
CA ALA A 21 3.39 9.33 -2.05
C ALA A 21 4.29 10.56 -1.83
N GLN A 22 4.43 11.41 -2.84
CA GLN A 22 5.19 12.66 -2.76
C GLN A 22 4.58 13.65 -1.75
N ALA A 23 3.25 13.65 -1.57
CA ALA A 23 2.60 14.47 -0.53
C ALA A 23 2.96 14.05 0.91
N LEU A 24 3.59 12.87 1.08
CA LEU A 24 4.17 12.40 2.33
C LEU A 24 5.70 12.52 2.37
N ASP A 25 6.30 13.24 1.41
CA ASP A 25 7.74 13.38 1.23
C ASP A 25 8.45 12.04 0.99
N LEU A 26 7.74 11.06 0.40
CA LEU A 26 8.35 9.80 -0.01
C LEU A 26 9.12 9.97 -1.32
N ASP A 27 10.32 9.42 -1.37
CA ASP A 27 11.16 9.37 -2.56
C ASP A 27 10.78 8.15 -3.42
N VAL A 28 10.07 8.40 -4.53
CA VAL A 28 9.56 7.34 -5.41
C VAL A 28 10.67 6.89 -6.36
N ARG A 29 11.38 5.81 -5.96
CA ARG A 29 12.52 5.24 -6.71
C ARG A 29 12.13 4.44 -7.94
N ALA A 30 10.95 3.83 -7.92
CA ALA A 30 10.44 2.99 -8.99
C ALA A 30 8.90 3.00 -9.00
N GLN A 31 8.33 2.76 -10.18
CA GLN A 31 6.89 2.71 -10.40
C GLN A 31 6.56 1.63 -11.44
N GLU A 32 5.49 0.86 -11.22
CA GLU A 32 5.13 -0.26 -12.08
C GLU A 32 3.60 -0.42 -12.12
N ILE A 33 3.04 -0.55 -13.33
CA ILE A 33 1.60 -0.85 -13.50
C ILE A 33 1.42 -2.36 -13.56
N VAL A 34 0.72 -2.90 -12.56
CA VAL A 34 0.43 -4.33 -12.51
C VAL A 34 -0.97 -4.61 -13.03
N ARG A 35 -1.05 -5.34 -14.16
CA ARG A 35 -2.32 -5.84 -14.68
C ARG A 35 -2.78 -7.09 -13.92
N LEU A 36 -3.84 -6.94 -13.13
CA LEU A 36 -4.48 -8.07 -12.45
C LEU A 36 -5.30 -8.90 -13.44
N ARG A 37 -4.94 -10.17 -13.63
CA ARG A 37 -5.77 -11.16 -14.36
C ARG A 37 -6.84 -11.77 -13.45
N SER A 38 -6.46 -12.01 -12.20
CA SER A 38 -7.31 -12.46 -11.10
C SER A 38 -6.69 -12.00 -9.78
N VAL A 39 -7.52 -11.78 -8.77
CA VAL A 39 -7.05 -11.46 -7.42
C VAL A 39 -6.60 -12.74 -6.73
N THR A 40 -5.36 -12.76 -6.25
CA THR A 40 -4.89 -13.82 -5.35
C THR A 40 -5.33 -13.48 -3.92
N PRO A 41 -6.15 -14.30 -3.25
CA PRO A 41 -6.67 -13.96 -1.92
C PRO A 41 -5.57 -13.69 -0.89
N ALA A 42 -4.43 -14.38 -1.02
CA ALA A 42 -3.31 -14.27 -0.08
C ALA A 42 -2.42 -13.03 -0.29
N THR A 43 -2.30 -12.49 -1.51
CA THR A 43 -1.24 -11.52 -1.85
C THR A 43 -1.68 -10.45 -2.86
N LEU A 44 -2.96 -10.41 -3.26
CA LEU A 44 -3.53 -9.61 -4.36
C LEU A 44 -3.00 -10.04 -5.74
N ILE A 45 -1.70 -10.18 -5.90
CA ILE A 45 -0.98 -10.57 -7.11
C ILE A 45 -0.43 -11.99 -7.01
N GLY A 46 -0.26 -12.64 -8.18
CA GLY A 46 0.30 -13.98 -8.27
C GLY A 46 1.82 -14.01 -8.05
N ARG A 47 2.33 -15.21 -7.79
CA ARG A 47 3.74 -15.47 -7.44
C ARG A 47 4.76 -14.84 -8.41
N GLY A 48 4.61 -15.08 -9.72
CA GLY A 48 5.53 -14.50 -10.72
C GLY A 48 5.70 -12.98 -10.62
N LYS A 49 4.60 -12.26 -10.37
CA LYS A 49 4.66 -10.80 -10.21
C LYS A 49 5.26 -10.39 -8.86
N LEU A 50 5.10 -11.20 -7.80
CA LEU A 50 5.81 -10.97 -6.54
C LEU A 50 7.32 -11.02 -6.74
N GLU A 51 7.82 -12.03 -7.48
CA GLU A 51 9.25 -12.17 -7.78
C GLU A 51 9.77 -11.04 -8.68
N GLU A 52 9.01 -10.63 -9.70
CA GLU A 52 9.35 -9.47 -10.53
C GLU A 52 9.50 -8.19 -9.69
N ILE A 53 8.57 -7.97 -8.75
CA ILE A 53 8.62 -6.80 -7.85
C ILE A 53 9.77 -6.93 -6.84
N SER A 54 10.12 -8.13 -6.37
CA SER A 54 11.31 -8.32 -5.51
C SER A 54 12.58 -7.84 -6.20
N ALA A 55 12.75 -8.13 -7.49
CA ALA A 55 13.88 -7.65 -8.26
C ALA A 55 13.88 -6.13 -8.39
N LEU A 56 12.70 -5.52 -8.56
CA LEU A 56 12.55 -4.06 -8.63
C LEU A 56 12.88 -3.38 -7.29
N ILE A 57 12.40 -3.93 -6.17
CA ILE A 57 12.69 -3.45 -4.81
C ILE A 57 14.20 -3.44 -4.58
N LEU A 58 14.88 -4.55 -4.90
CA LEU A 58 16.32 -4.67 -4.72
C LEU A 58 17.10 -3.70 -5.62
N ALA A 59 16.70 -3.57 -6.89
CA ALA A 59 17.36 -2.66 -7.83
C ALA A 59 17.16 -1.18 -7.47
N ALA A 60 16.01 -0.84 -6.89
CA ALA A 60 15.64 0.52 -6.51
C ALA A 60 16.12 0.92 -5.11
N ASP A 61 16.65 -0.04 -4.33
CA ASP A 61 16.98 0.11 -2.90
C ASP A 61 15.79 0.69 -2.11
N ALA A 62 14.62 0.08 -2.30
CA ALA A 62 13.37 0.57 -1.73
C ALA A 62 13.11 0.04 -0.32
N GLU A 63 12.83 0.95 0.62
CA GLU A 63 12.53 0.60 2.02
C GLU A 63 11.03 0.32 2.28
N ALA A 64 10.17 0.72 1.33
CA ALA A 64 8.74 0.52 1.40
C ALA A 64 8.12 0.36 0.01
N VAL A 65 7.00 -0.36 -0.05
CA VAL A 65 6.17 -0.51 -1.25
C VAL A 65 4.80 0.09 -1.00
N VAL A 66 4.37 0.96 -1.91
CA VAL A 66 3.01 1.48 -1.95
C VAL A 66 2.20 0.69 -2.97
N ILE A 67 1.06 0.15 -2.55
CA ILE A 67 0.09 -0.49 -3.44
C ILE A 67 -1.10 0.46 -3.62
N ASP A 68 -1.37 0.90 -4.86
CA ASP A 68 -2.49 1.78 -5.22
C ASP A 68 -3.86 1.04 -5.24
N ASP A 69 -4.11 0.23 -4.23
CA ASP A 69 -5.38 -0.45 -4.00
C ASP A 69 -5.57 -0.70 -2.49
N GLN A 70 -6.74 -1.14 -2.08
CA GLN A 70 -6.99 -1.59 -0.72
C GLN A 70 -6.49 -3.02 -0.55
N LEU A 71 -5.65 -3.24 0.46
CA LEU A 71 -5.20 -4.57 0.84
C LEU A 71 -6.03 -5.09 2.00
N THR A 72 -6.46 -6.35 1.95
CA THR A 72 -6.91 -7.02 3.17
C THR A 72 -5.75 -7.16 4.17
N PRO A 73 -6.03 -7.32 5.48
CA PRO A 73 -4.98 -7.52 6.48
C PRO A 73 -4.07 -8.71 6.19
N VAL A 74 -4.63 -9.79 5.62
CA VAL A 74 -3.87 -10.99 5.24
C VAL A 74 -2.97 -10.70 4.04
N GLN A 75 -3.47 -9.98 3.03
CA GLN A 75 -2.68 -9.60 1.86
C GLN A 75 -1.49 -8.74 2.25
N GLN A 76 -1.69 -7.66 3.01
CA GLN A 76 -0.59 -6.80 3.43
C GLN A 76 0.47 -7.60 4.21
N ARG A 77 0.05 -8.40 5.18
CA ARG A 77 0.98 -9.21 5.98
C ARG A 77 1.81 -10.16 5.13
N ASN A 78 1.19 -10.84 4.17
CA ASN A 78 1.89 -11.79 3.32
C ASN A 78 2.84 -11.08 2.36
N LEU A 79 2.48 -9.90 1.86
CA LEU A 79 3.36 -9.06 1.05
C LEU A 79 4.57 -8.55 1.87
N GLU A 80 4.33 -8.00 3.06
CA GLU A 80 5.40 -7.56 3.99
C GLU A 80 6.35 -8.73 4.31
N ARG A 81 5.82 -9.94 4.57
CA ARG A 81 6.64 -11.13 4.81
C ARG A 81 7.42 -11.62 3.59
N PHE A 82 6.84 -11.48 2.41
CA PHE A 82 7.46 -11.99 1.19
C PHE A 82 8.61 -11.10 0.74
N TRP A 83 8.43 -9.77 0.84
CA TRP A 83 9.46 -8.80 0.46
C TRP A 83 10.38 -8.36 1.61
N ASP A 84 10.03 -8.70 2.85
CA ASP A 84 10.75 -8.31 4.07
C ASP A 84 10.92 -6.78 4.22
N ILE A 85 9.94 -6.02 3.73
CA ILE A 85 9.90 -4.56 3.82
C ILE A 85 8.50 -4.06 4.12
N LYS A 86 8.37 -2.77 4.45
CA LYS A 86 7.08 -2.16 4.76
C LYS A 86 6.18 -2.12 3.51
N VAL A 87 4.91 -2.49 3.67
CA VAL A 87 3.89 -2.33 2.62
C VAL A 87 2.82 -1.38 3.12
N ILE A 88 2.48 -0.39 2.29
CA ILE A 88 1.44 0.61 2.56
C ILE A 88 0.41 0.50 1.45
N ASP A 89 -0.85 0.33 1.81
CA ASP A 89 -1.95 0.34 0.83
C ASP A 89 -2.52 1.75 0.66
N ARG A 90 -3.40 1.94 -0.33
CA ARG A 90 -3.97 3.27 -0.61
C ARG A 90 -4.68 3.89 0.60
N THR A 91 -5.36 3.06 1.39
CA THR A 91 -6.05 3.52 2.61
C THR A 91 -5.06 4.05 3.64
N GLY A 92 -3.98 3.30 3.92
CA GLY A 92 -2.92 3.74 4.83
C GLY A 92 -2.28 5.04 4.38
N LEU A 93 -1.96 5.16 3.08
CA LEU A 93 -1.38 6.37 2.50
C LEU A 93 -2.28 7.60 2.71
N ILE A 94 -3.58 7.47 2.46
CA ILE A 94 -4.56 8.55 2.64
C ILE A 94 -4.68 8.96 4.12
N LEU A 95 -4.70 7.99 5.04
CA LEU A 95 -4.77 8.26 6.47
C LEU A 95 -3.55 9.06 6.95
N GLU A 96 -2.35 8.71 6.49
CA GLU A 96 -1.13 9.48 6.80
C GLU A 96 -1.20 10.92 6.26
N ILE A 97 -1.69 11.11 5.03
CA ILE A 97 -1.85 12.44 4.43
C ILE A 97 -2.83 13.28 5.24
N PHE A 98 -3.97 12.71 5.63
CA PHE A 98 -4.94 13.39 6.47
C PHE A 98 -4.42 13.67 7.88
N GLY A 99 -3.62 12.77 8.45
CA GLY A 99 -2.93 12.97 9.72
C GLY A 99 -2.05 14.22 9.70
N ARG A 100 -1.28 14.41 8.62
CA ARG A 100 -0.45 15.62 8.43
C ARG A 100 -1.27 16.90 8.20
N ARG A 101 -2.46 16.80 7.61
CA ARG A 101 -3.30 17.95 7.22
C ARG A 101 -4.34 18.36 8.26
N ALA A 102 -4.72 17.50 9.20
CA ALA A 102 -5.75 17.78 10.19
C ALA A 102 -5.34 18.90 11.18
N ARG A 103 -5.99 20.06 11.07
CA ARG A 103 -5.69 21.24 11.92
C ARG A 103 -6.66 21.45 13.07
N THR A 104 -7.93 21.10 12.90
CA THR A 104 -8.95 21.26 13.94
C THR A 104 -8.94 20.08 14.91
N ARG A 105 -9.41 20.29 16.14
CA ARG A 105 -9.54 19.21 17.13
C ARG A 105 -10.44 18.09 16.64
N GLU A 106 -11.60 18.45 16.07
CA GLU A 106 -12.53 17.49 15.49
C GLU A 106 -11.92 16.69 14.35
N GLY A 107 -11.24 17.36 13.40
CA GLY A 107 -10.60 16.68 12.28
C GLY A 107 -9.49 15.72 12.73
N ARG A 108 -8.69 16.11 13.73
CA ARG A 108 -7.68 15.21 14.32
C ARG A 108 -8.31 13.97 14.95
N LEU A 109 -9.43 14.12 15.65
CA LEU A 109 -10.14 12.99 16.26
C LEU A 109 -10.74 12.05 15.22
N GLN A 110 -11.29 12.59 14.13
CA GLN A 110 -11.84 11.78 13.03
C GLN A 110 -10.75 10.96 12.33
N VAL A 111 -9.60 11.57 12.05
CA VAL A 111 -8.48 10.87 11.43
C VAL A 111 -7.92 9.81 12.38
N GLU A 112 -7.77 10.12 13.67
CA GLU A 112 -7.27 9.15 14.63
C GLU A 112 -8.23 7.97 14.81
N LEU A 113 -9.54 8.22 14.84
CA LEU A 113 -10.54 7.15 14.88
C LEU A 113 -10.40 6.23 13.65
N ALA A 114 -10.32 6.80 12.45
CA ALA A 114 -10.16 6.04 11.22
C ALA A 114 -8.84 5.25 11.20
N ARG A 115 -7.75 5.84 11.72
CA ARG A 115 -6.46 5.16 11.87
C ARG A 115 -6.56 3.97 12.81
N LEU A 116 -7.18 4.15 13.98
CA LEU A 116 -7.38 3.07 14.96
C LEU A 116 -8.23 1.92 14.38
N GLU A 117 -9.29 2.23 13.64
CA GLU A 117 -10.13 1.21 12.99
C GLU A 117 -9.37 0.42 11.92
N TYR A 118 -8.57 1.12 11.10
CA TYR A 118 -7.71 0.52 10.09
C TYR A 118 -6.65 -0.39 10.73
N GLU A 119 -5.94 0.11 11.74
CA GLU A 119 -4.90 -0.62 12.47
C GLU A 119 -5.47 -1.84 13.22
N ARG A 120 -6.63 -1.71 13.88
CA ARG A 120 -7.28 -2.80 14.62
C ARG A 120 -7.40 -4.08 13.79
N SER A 121 -7.76 -3.96 12.50
CA SER A 121 -7.91 -5.11 11.61
C SER A 121 -6.58 -5.79 11.24
N ARG A 122 -5.46 -5.08 11.41
CA ARG A 122 -4.11 -5.49 10.98
C ARG A 122 -3.21 -5.91 12.14
N LEU A 123 -3.53 -5.51 13.37
CA LEU A 123 -2.79 -5.84 14.60
C LEU A 123 -3.00 -7.30 15.10
N VAL A 124 -3.85 -8.10 14.45
CA VAL A 124 -4.20 -9.45 14.94
C VAL A 124 -3.03 -10.42 14.75
N ARG A 125 -2.32 -10.70 15.87
CA ARG A 125 -1.23 -11.67 16.15
C ARG A 125 0.20 -11.12 16.37
N THR A 126 0.33 -10.15 17.26
CA THR A 126 1.58 -9.94 18.05
C THR A 126 1.46 -10.53 19.47
N TRP A 127 0.68 -11.61 19.66
CA TRP A 127 0.35 -12.18 20.98
C TRP A 127 0.72 -13.66 21.15
N THR A 128 1.72 -14.19 20.43
CA THR A 128 2.22 -15.56 20.66
C THR A 128 3.45 -15.64 21.56
N HIS A 129 3.78 -14.58 22.31
CA HIS A 129 4.96 -14.56 23.21
C HIS A 129 4.70 -14.07 24.64
N LEU A 130 3.44 -13.82 25.04
CA LEU A 130 3.10 -13.41 26.42
C LEU A 130 2.33 -14.47 27.22
N GLU A 131 2.33 -15.71 26.77
CA GLU A 131 1.95 -16.87 27.59
C GLU A 131 3.19 -17.72 27.87
N ARG A 132 4.02 -17.25 28.80
CA ARG A 132 4.88 -18.13 29.61
C ARG A 132 5.21 -17.49 30.95
#